data_AF-A0A3A8EYZ9-F1
#
_entry.id   AF-A0A3A8EYZ9-F1
#
_cell.length_a   1.000
_cell.length_b   1.000
_cell.length_c   1.000
_cell.angle_alpha   90.00
_cell.angle_beta   90.00
_cell.angle_gamma   90.00
#
_symmetry.space_group_name_H-M   'P 1'
#
loop_
_entity.id
_entity.type
_entity.pdbx_description
1 polymer ?
#
loop_
_entity_poly.entity_id
_entity_poly.type
_entity_poly.pdbx_seq_one_letter_code
_entity_poly.pdbx_strand_id
1 'polypeptide(L)'
;SLDKSHMYYQNMRQAMLLKAKELKCTFDKHKEMWISPPEFNGINDTQRDDLQAFITERGLDVKTVCEHLGIDSLMQIDSTKIQLVKQDIDQLAKEGTQA
;
A
#
# COMPACT_ATOMS: atom_id res chain seq x y z
N SER A 1 -0.01 -7.50 27.91
CA SER A 1 1.26 -8.24 28.05
C SER A 1 0.96 -9.61 28.65
N LEU A 2 1.70 -10.67 28.28
CA LEU A 2 1.53 -12.01 28.86
C LEU A 2 2.12 -12.05 30.27
N ASP A 3 1.45 -12.73 31.20
CA ASP A 3 1.97 -12.95 32.55
C ASP A 3 3.17 -13.91 32.51
N LYS A 4 4.33 -13.42 32.96
CA LYS A 4 5.60 -14.15 32.99
C LYS A 4 5.64 -15.25 34.04
N SER A 5 4.79 -15.18 35.06
CA SER A 5 4.71 -16.17 36.14
C SER A 5 3.86 -17.39 35.76
N HIS A 6 3.09 -17.29 34.69
CA HIS A 6 2.20 -18.35 34.24
C HIS A 6 2.99 -19.59 33.75
N MET A 7 2.55 -20.78 34.15
CA MET A 7 3.21 -22.06 33.85
C MET A 7 3.43 -22.32 32.35
N TYR A 8 2.57 -21.76 31.49
CA TYR A 8 2.65 -21.91 30.03
C TYR A 8 3.19 -20.68 29.31
N TYR A 9 3.81 -19.73 30.02
CA TYR A 9 4.27 -18.47 29.45
C TYR A 9 5.09 -18.64 28.16
N GLN A 10 6.05 -19.58 28.13
CA GLN A 10 6.90 -19.81 26.95
C GLN A 10 6.09 -20.29 25.74
N ASN A 11 5.18 -21.25 25.94
CA ASN A 11 4.34 -21.80 24.89
C ASN A 11 3.36 -20.74 24.35
N MET A 12 2.73 -19.97 25.25
CA MET A 12 1.83 -18.87 24.88
C MET A 12 2.57 -17.77 24.12
N ARG A 13 3.79 -17.43 24.55
CA ARG A 13 4.64 -16.46 23.86
C ARG A 13 4.99 -16.93 22.45
N GLN A 14 5.39 -18.19 22.28
CA GLN A 14 5.68 -18.74 20.96
C GLN A 14 4.46 -18.74 20.03
N ALA A 15 3.30 -19.17 20.54
CA ALA A 15 2.04 -19.14 19.79
C ALA A 15 1.67 -17.71 19.36
N MET A 16 1.82 -16.74 20.27
CA MET A 16 1.59 -15.33 19.99
C MET A 16 2.53 -14.80 18.90
N LEU A 17 3.82 -15.11 18.96
CA LEU A 17 4.80 -14.71 17.95
C LEU A 17 4.50 -15.34 16.58
N LEU A 18 4.09 -16.61 16.56
CA LEU A 18 3.70 -17.30 15.33
C LEU A 18 2.49 -16.61 14.69
N LYS A 19 1.44 -16.33 15.48
CA LYS A 19 0.25 -15.62 15.00
C LYS A 19 0.54 -14.20 14.55
N ALA A 20 1.39 -13.47 15.27
CA ALA A 20 1.80 -12.14 14.84
C ALA A 20 2.53 -12.17 13.49
N LYS A 21 3.39 -13.18 13.26
CA LYS A 21 4.07 -13.37 11.97
C LYS A 21 3.09 -13.71 10.85
N GLU A 22 2.12 -14.59 11.09
CA GLU A 22 1.05 -14.92 10.13
C GLU A 22 0.25 -13.69 9.73
N LEU A 23 -0.11 -12.85 10.71
CA LEU A 23 -0.89 -11.62 10.52
C LEU A 23 -0.05 -10.41 10.08
N LYS A 24 1.28 -10.59 9.90
CA LYS A 24 2.24 -9.51 9.60
C LYS A 24 2.19 -8.34 10.61
N CYS A 25 1.80 -8.62 11.86
CA CYS A 25 1.83 -7.66 12.94
C CYS A 25 3.27 -7.42 13.41
N THR A 26 3.58 -6.19 13.79
CA THR A 26 4.89 -5.81 14.31
C THR A 26 4.78 -5.29 15.74
N PHE A 27 5.81 -5.47 16.57
CA PHE A 27 5.82 -4.95 17.93
C PHE A 27 6.57 -3.61 17.98
N ASP A 28 5.88 -2.55 18.38
CA ASP A 28 6.46 -1.23 18.59
C ASP A 28 7.03 -1.15 20.00
N LYS A 29 8.35 -0.99 20.11
CA LYS A 29 9.08 -0.92 21.39
C LYS A 29 8.82 0.38 22.15
N HIS A 30 8.48 1.48 21.47
CA HIS A 30 8.23 2.77 22.12
C HIS A 30 6.84 2.81 22.74
N LYS A 31 5.87 2.18 22.06
CA LYS A 31 4.48 2.09 22.53
C LYS A 31 4.19 0.83 23.33
N GLU A 32 5.15 -0.08 23.42
CA GLU A 32 5.04 -1.41 24.05
C GLU A 32 3.80 -2.21 23.58
N MET A 33 3.40 -2.04 22.32
CA MET A 33 2.18 -2.61 21.76
C MET A 33 2.38 -3.27 20.41
N TRP A 34 1.50 -4.23 20.10
CA TRP A 34 1.43 -4.83 18.77
C TRP A 34 0.65 -3.94 17.83
N ILE A 35 1.24 -3.66 16.67
CA ILE A 35 0.66 -2.85 15.60
C ILE A 35 0.33 -3.79 14.44
N SER A 36 -0.94 -3.78 14.04
CA SER A 36 -1.41 -4.46 12.83
C SER A 36 -0.78 -3.82 11.60
N PRO A 37 -0.57 -4.58 10.49
CA PRO A 37 -0.16 -3.96 9.24
C PRO A 37 -1.17 -2.87 8.84
N PRO A 38 -0.72 -1.79 8.17
CA PRO A 38 -1.63 -0.76 7.68
C PRO A 38 -2.70 -1.38 6.77
N GLU A 39 -3.96 -0.97 6.96
CA GLU A 39 -5.08 -1.46 6.13
C GLU A 39 -4.97 -0.98 4.68
N PHE A 40 -4.29 0.15 4.47
CA PHE A 40 -4.03 0.73 3.15
C PHE A 40 -2.65 1.41 3.15
N ASN A 41 -1.84 1.10 2.13
CA ASN A 41 -0.54 1.73 1.92
C ASN A 41 -0.61 2.61 0.68
N GLY A 42 -1.16 3.80 0.82
CA GLY A 42 -1.20 4.79 -0.25
C GLY A 42 0.20 5.17 -0.74
N ILE A 43 0.27 5.64 -1.98
CA ILE A 43 1.51 6.19 -2.52
C ILE A 43 1.97 7.42 -1.70
N ASN A 44 3.28 7.60 -1.56
CA ASN A 44 3.83 8.82 -0.95
C ASN A 44 3.92 9.96 -1.97
N ASP A 45 4.26 11.17 -1.51
CA ASP A 45 4.35 12.36 -2.36
C ASP A 45 5.33 12.19 -3.52
N THR A 46 6.50 11.58 -3.30
CA THR A 46 7.48 11.32 -4.36
C THR A 46 6.92 10.37 -5.43
N GLN A 47 6.27 9.28 -5.01
CA GLN A 47 5.64 8.33 -5.92
C GLN A 47 4.48 8.96 -6.71
N ARG A 48 3.71 9.85 -6.07
CA ARG A 48 2.66 10.63 -6.73
C ARG A 48 3.25 11.54 -7.79
N ASP A 49 4.31 12.26 -7.47
CA ASP A 49 4.93 13.23 -8.38
C ASP A 49 5.58 12.51 -9.57
N ASP A 50 6.24 11.37 -9.34
CA ASP A 50 6.75 10.49 -10.39
C ASP A 50 5.62 9.97 -11.30
N LEU A 51 4.46 9.65 -10.73
CA LEU A 51 3.30 9.18 -11.49
C LEU A 51 2.67 10.31 -12.31
N GLN A 52 2.59 11.54 -11.76
CA GLN A 52 2.12 12.70 -12.51
C GLN A 52 3.03 13.06 -13.67
N ALA A 53 4.35 13.00 -13.48
CA ALA A 53 5.33 13.18 -14.55
C ALA A 53 5.13 12.13 -15.65
N PHE A 54 4.97 10.86 -15.26
CA PHE A 54 4.72 9.76 -16.20
C PHE A 54 3.42 9.94 -17.00
N ILE A 55 2.33 10.35 -16.36
CA ILE A 55 1.05 10.67 -17.03
C ILE A 55 1.25 11.78 -18.06
N THR A 56 1.96 12.84 -17.67
CA THR A 56 2.27 13.99 -18.53
C THR A 56 3.12 13.59 -19.73
N GLU A 57 4.12 12.72 -19.55
CA GLU A 57 4.97 12.19 -20.63
C GLU A 57 4.17 11.40 -21.67
N ARG A 58 3.04 10.78 -21.28
CA ARG A 58 2.14 10.08 -22.18
C ARG A 58 1.07 10.97 -22.79
N GLY A 59 1.14 12.29 -22.56
CA GLY A 59 0.21 13.27 -23.11
C GLY A 59 -1.19 13.19 -22.50
N LEU A 60 -1.34 12.52 -21.36
CA LEU A 60 -2.59 12.41 -20.62
C LEU A 60 -2.63 13.46 -19.51
N ASP A 61 -3.84 13.82 -19.09
CA ASP A 61 -4.04 14.63 -17.89
C ASP A 61 -4.44 13.76 -16.70
N VAL A 62 -4.08 14.21 -15.49
CA VAL A 62 -4.34 13.47 -14.24
C VAL A 62 -5.83 13.24 -14.01
N LYS A 63 -6.71 14.16 -14.45
CA LYS A 63 -8.16 14.03 -14.23
C LYS A 63 -8.71 12.86 -15.07
N THR A 64 -8.35 12.77 -16.34
CA THR A 64 -8.72 11.65 -17.22
C THR A 64 -8.23 10.32 -16.67
N VAL A 65 -7.00 10.26 -16.15
CA VAL A 65 -6.47 9.03 -15.53
C VAL A 65 -7.24 8.66 -14.25
N CYS A 66 -7.51 9.63 -13.38
CA CYS A 66 -8.31 9.40 -12.17
C CYS A 66 -9.72 8.89 -12.50
N GLU A 67 -10.38 9.50 -13.49
CA GLU A 67 -11.71 9.08 -13.97
C GLU A 67 -11.68 7.65 -14.53
N HIS A 68 -10.66 7.30 -15.33
CA HIS A 68 -10.48 5.95 -15.87
C HIS A 68 -10.27 4.90 -14.77
N LEU A 69 -9.49 5.24 -13.74
CA LEU A 69 -9.22 4.37 -12.59
C LEU A 69 -10.39 4.33 -11.59
N GLY A 70 -11.40 5.19 -11.73
CA GLY A 70 -12.53 5.31 -10.82
C GLY A 70 -12.15 5.83 -9.43
N ILE A 71 -11.13 6.70 -9.35
CA ILE A 71 -10.60 7.27 -8.12
C ILE A 71 -10.71 8.81 -8.15
N ASP A 72 -10.79 9.44 -6.97
CA ASP A 72 -10.83 10.91 -6.87
C ASP A 72 -9.43 11.53 -7.00
N SER A 73 -8.39 10.78 -6.59
CA SER A 73 -7.02 11.27 -6.53
C SER A 73 -6.01 10.13 -6.68
N LEU A 74 -4.87 10.41 -7.30
CA LEU A 74 -3.74 9.47 -7.37
C LEU A 74 -3.26 9.00 -5.97
N MET A 75 -3.51 9.78 -4.92
CA MET A 75 -3.19 9.39 -3.54
C MET A 75 -3.98 8.16 -3.04
N GLN A 76 -5.09 7.82 -3.71
CA GLN A 76 -5.88 6.62 -3.42
C GLN A 76 -5.31 5.36 -4.08
N ILE A 77 -4.20 5.47 -4.83
CA ILE A 77 -3.51 4.32 -5.38
C ILE A 77 -2.72 3.62 -4.27
N ASP A 78 -2.86 2.30 -4.20
CA ASP A 78 -2.01 1.48 -3.34
C ASP A 78 -0.59 1.40 -3.92
N SER A 79 0.40 1.69 -3.10
CA SER A 79 1.82 1.66 -3.45
C SER A 79 2.28 0.33 -4.07
N THR A 80 1.67 -0.79 -3.70
CA THR A 80 1.98 -2.11 -4.27
C THR A 80 1.48 -2.27 -5.71
N LYS A 81 0.55 -1.42 -6.15
CA LYS A 81 -0.08 -1.48 -7.48
C LYS A 81 0.45 -0.43 -8.45
N ILE A 82 1.40 0.42 -8.05
CA ILE A 82 1.95 1.50 -8.89
C ILE A 82 2.38 1.01 -10.28
N GLN A 83 3.07 -0.12 -10.37
CA GLN A 83 3.56 -0.62 -11.66
C GLN A 83 2.43 -1.06 -12.58
N LEU A 84 1.38 -1.66 -12.02
CA LEU A 84 0.17 -2.03 -12.77
C LEU A 84 -0.53 -0.77 -13.29
N VAL A 85 -0.71 0.24 -12.43
CA VAL A 85 -1.31 1.52 -12.83
C VAL A 85 -0.50 2.20 -13.95
N LYS A 86 0.83 2.15 -13.91
CA LYS A 86 1.66 2.66 -15.02
C LYS A 86 1.42 1.92 -16.33
N GLN A 87 1.20 0.60 -16.29
CA GLN A 87 0.86 -0.17 -17.49
C GLN A 87 -0.53 0.18 -18.03
N ASP A 88 -1.51 0.40 -17.15
CA ASP A 88 -2.86 0.80 -17.53
C ASP A 88 -2.86 2.20 -18.19
N ILE A 89 -2.11 3.15 -17.62
CA ILE A 89 -1.91 4.49 -18.19
C ILE A 89 -1.26 4.41 -19.58
N ASP A 90 -0.27 3.53 -19.74
CA ASP A 90 0.38 3.29 -21.04
C ASP A 90 -0.57 2.76 -22.10
N GLN A 91 -1.48 1.88 -21.70
CA GLN A 91 -2.49 1.33 -22.58
C GLN A 91 -3.53 2.39 -22.95
N LEU A 92 -4.01 3.16 -21.97
CA LEU A 92 -4.94 4.27 -22.17
C LEU A 92 -4.40 5.30 -23.16
N ALA A 93 -3.11 5.67 -23.03
CA ALA A 93 -2.46 6.60 -23.94
C ALA A 93 -2.40 6.08 -25.39
N LYS A 94 -2.17 4.77 -25.58
CA LYS A 94 -2.14 4.14 -26.91
C LYS A 94 -3.53 4.10 -27.53
N GLU A 95 -4.55 3.79 -26.75
CA GLU A 95 -5.94 3.72 -27.21
C GLU A 95 -6.46 5.11 -27.61
N GLY A 96 -6.11 6.16 -26.85
CA GLY A 96 -6.44 7.55 -27.20
C GLY A 96 -5.77 8.07 -28.48
N THR A 97 -4.70 7.42 -28.95
CA THR A 97 -3.98 7.77 -30.19
C THR A 97 -4.56 7.08 -31.43
N GLN A 98 -5.48 6.11 -31.25
CA GLN A 98 -6.09 5.35 -32.35
C GLN A 98 -7.47 5.87 -32.82
N ALA A 99 -7.88 7.06 -32.37
CA ALA A 99 -9.13 7.73 -32.77
C ALA A 99 -8.90 8.86 -33.79
#